data_AF-A0A4U7AW00-F1
#
_entry.id   AF-A0A4U7AW00-F1
#
_cell.length_a   1.000
_cell.length_b   1.000
_cell.length_c   1.000
_cell.angle_alpha   90.00
_cell.angle_beta   90.00
_cell.angle_gamma   90.00
#
_symmetry.space_group_name_H-M   'P 1'
#
loop_
_entity.id
_entity.type
_entity.pdbx_description
1 polymer ?
#
loop_
_entity_poly.entity_id
_entity_poly.type
_entity_poly.pdbx_seq_one_letter_code
_entity_poly.pdbx_strand_id
1 'polypeptide(L)'
;MPPKRKASQASNADSAIGDSPNAKKNKSSSDGQNAAELEFITHARPVWDFERQYRGGDIPNEEFIAQDKYHLKPLKEHPDWPWAVSQKAWDIYGRYLHEMQKRNQDQWQMHIYEDFTGYGILELMHDLLQRYHDEFSKKKKDPSAIFFRLEGMVLFMTIEEFDMERYLNIDDGECVQMTNTLIIKAFLATLHLLHQKDLIKSDGPLKSFRMCVTSFLHWLEQTDTETFFEDTDEKRHAPAIIAEYCNAHDLDYKLAYKIDNSVESAELPADFTVDQEGEDPYGFKDLFKELRENQHGEGSRKKLGGSHYDLTKWSKRQRLDDMLDPSEGDPMDILGPQLRESEKECKEPYP
;
A
#
# COMPACT_ATOMS: atom_id res chain seq x y z
N MET A 1 -34.31 4.70 -34.01
CA MET A 1 -33.99 3.27 -33.82
C MET A 1 -32.76 2.92 -34.64
N PRO A 2 -31.58 2.84 -34.03
CA PRO A 2 -30.35 2.49 -34.73
C PRO A 2 -30.18 0.95 -34.82
N PRO A 3 -29.46 0.44 -35.84
CA PRO A 3 -29.42 -0.99 -36.14
C PRO A 3 -28.44 -1.76 -35.25
N LYS A 4 -28.88 -2.95 -34.82
CA LYS A 4 -28.11 -3.95 -34.05
C LYS A 4 -26.88 -4.43 -34.84
N ARG A 5 -25.68 -4.27 -34.27
CA ARG A 5 -24.45 -4.93 -34.76
C ARG A 5 -24.40 -6.37 -34.24
N LYS A 6 -24.08 -7.30 -35.15
CA LYS A 6 -23.94 -8.73 -34.93
C LYS A 6 -22.63 -9.05 -34.19
N ALA A 7 -22.71 -9.95 -33.22
CA ALA A 7 -21.56 -10.63 -32.64
C ALA A 7 -20.93 -11.57 -33.67
N SER A 8 -19.60 -11.54 -33.78
CA SER A 8 -18.80 -12.51 -34.53
C SER A 8 -18.18 -13.52 -33.58
N GLN A 9 -18.33 -14.78 -33.95
CA GLN A 9 -17.97 -15.97 -33.20
C GLN A 9 -16.46 -16.14 -33.03
N ALA A 10 -16.06 -16.60 -31.85
CA ALA A 10 -14.75 -17.15 -31.57
C ALA A 10 -14.57 -18.50 -32.29
N SER A 11 -13.44 -18.68 -32.96
CA SER A 11 -12.98 -19.98 -33.45
C SER A 11 -11.99 -20.58 -32.46
N ASN A 12 -12.41 -21.67 -31.82
CA ASN A 12 -11.53 -22.60 -31.11
C ASN A 12 -10.63 -23.33 -32.11
N ALA A 13 -9.34 -23.40 -31.81
CA ALA A 13 -8.44 -24.40 -32.38
C ALA A 13 -7.49 -24.87 -31.27
N ASP A 14 -7.91 -25.95 -30.61
CA ASP A 14 -7.03 -26.87 -29.91
C ASP A 14 -6.17 -27.62 -30.94
N SER A 15 -4.87 -27.75 -30.68
CA SER A 15 -4.06 -28.89 -31.11
C SER A 15 -2.82 -28.98 -30.23
N ALA A 16 -2.84 -29.98 -29.37
CA ALA A 16 -1.71 -30.52 -28.64
C ALA A 16 -0.63 -31.10 -29.58
N ILE A 17 0.60 -31.21 -29.08
CA ILE A 17 1.47 -32.41 -29.04
C ILE A 17 2.93 -31.95 -28.86
N GLY A 18 3.63 -32.51 -27.87
CA GLY A 18 5.09 -32.41 -27.80
C GLY A 18 5.75 -32.81 -26.49
N ASP A 19 5.47 -34.01 -25.96
CA ASP A 19 6.31 -34.64 -24.93
C ASP A 19 7.67 -35.06 -25.51
N SER A 20 8.78 -34.71 -24.84
CA SER A 20 9.91 -35.63 -24.66
C SER A 20 10.98 -35.15 -23.65
N PRO A 21 11.76 -36.09 -23.07
CA PRO A 21 12.26 -36.02 -21.70
C PRO A 21 13.79 -35.84 -21.58
N ASN A 22 14.26 -35.79 -20.33
CA ASN A 22 15.64 -35.85 -19.83
C ASN A 22 16.47 -34.56 -19.81
N ALA A 23 16.63 -34.00 -18.61
CA ALA A 23 17.93 -33.54 -18.12
C ALA A 23 18.04 -33.79 -16.61
N LYS A 24 19.24 -34.20 -16.20
CA LYS A 24 19.56 -34.91 -14.96
C LYS A 24 19.55 -34.02 -13.72
N LYS A 25 19.27 -34.68 -12.59
CA LYS A 25 19.65 -34.33 -11.22
C LYS A 25 20.96 -33.52 -11.15
N ASN A 26 20.90 -32.35 -10.55
CA ASN A 26 21.95 -31.87 -9.66
C ASN A 26 21.32 -31.47 -8.33
N LYS A 27 21.57 -32.31 -7.33
CA LYS A 27 21.24 -32.09 -5.94
C LYS A 27 22.39 -31.26 -5.36
N SER A 28 22.28 -29.94 -5.42
CA SER A 28 23.09 -29.05 -4.59
C SER A 28 22.22 -28.54 -3.46
N SER A 29 22.50 -29.04 -2.26
CA SER A 29 22.15 -28.40 -1.01
C SER A 29 22.62 -26.94 -1.04
N SER A 30 21.69 -26.00 -1.02
CA SER A 30 21.98 -24.60 -0.71
C SER A 30 21.15 -24.20 0.52
N ASP A 31 21.58 -24.69 1.68
CA ASP A 31 21.51 -23.86 2.87
C ASP A 31 22.34 -22.59 2.59
N GLY A 32 21.76 -21.43 2.86
CA GLY A 32 22.43 -20.14 2.67
C GLY A 32 22.22 -19.49 1.30
N GLN A 33 20.99 -19.09 0.99
CA GLN A 33 20.86 -17.85 0.21
C GLN A 33 21.32 -16.72 1.14
N ASN A 34 22.43 -16.07 0.77
CA ASN A 34 22.87 -14.80 1.34
C ASN A 34 21.66 -13.88 1.45
N ALA A 35 21.25 -13.56 2.69
CA ALA A 35 20.47 -12.38 2.94
C ALA A 35 21.31 -11.21 2.41
N ALA A 36 20.93 -10.66 1.25
CA ALA A 36 21.35 -9.31 0.92
C ALA A 36 21.05 -8.48 2.17
N GLU A 37 22.08 -7.87 2.73
CA GLU A 37 21.97 -7.13 3.99
C GLU A 37 20.79 -6.16 3.85
N LEU A 38 19.79 -6.26 4.73
CA LEU A 38 18.59 -5.42 4.62
C LEU A 38 19.01 -3.95 4.62
N GLU A 39 18.63 -3.24 3.55
CA GLU A 39 19.00 -1.83 3.37
C GLU A 39 17.91 -0.92 3.94
N PHE A 40 18.34 0.04 4.75
CA PHE A 40 17.48 1.05 5.36
C PHE A 40 18.03 2.43 5.04
N ILE A 41 17.10 3.36 4.84
CA ILE A 41 17.40 4.76 4.60
C ILE A 41 16.69 5.61 5.65
N THR A 42 17.26 6.78 5.91
CA THR A 42 16.63 7.80 6.71
C THR A 42 15.49 8.46 5.94
N HIS A 43 14.37 8.67 6.63
CA HIS A 43 13.23 9.43 6.16
C HIS A 43 13.25 10.79 6.88
N ALA A 44 12.78 11.85 6.23
CA ALA A 44 12.58 13.11 6.95
C ALA A 44 11.52 12.90 8.05
N ARG A 45 11.54 13.67 9.13
CA ARG A 45 10.41 13.67 10.05
C ARG A 45 9.12 13.99 9.25
N PRO A 46 8.09 13.13 9.28
CA PRO A 46 6.90 13.32 8.45
C PRO A 46 6.18 14.64 8.74
N VAL A 47 5.58 15.24 7.71
CA VAL A 47 4.83 16.51 7.82
C VAL A 47 3.70 16.38 8.84
N TRP A 48 2.92 15.29 8.77
CA TRP A 48 1.82 15.02 9.70
C TRP A 48 2.28 14.98 11.16
N ASP A 49 3.53 14.60 11.46
CA ASP A 49 4.04 14.62 12.84
C ASP A 49 4.34 16.05 13.32
N PHE A 50 4.80 16.93 12.43
CA PHE A 50 4.85 18.37 12.72
C PHE A 50 3.45 18.92 12.96
N GLU A 51 2.48 18.59 12.10
CA GLU A 51 1.10 19.07 12.26
C GLU A 51 0.47 18.61 13.58
N ARG A 52 0.75 17.37 14.02
CA ARG A 52 0.36 16.89 15.36
C ARG A 52 0.98 17.71 16.49
N GLN A 53 2.25 18.09 16.36
CA GLN A 53 2.95 18.87 17.37
C GLN A 53 2.45 20.31 17.44
N TYR A 54 2.25 20.96 16.30
CA TYR A 54 1.95 22.39 16.22
C TYR A 54 0.45 22.72 16.09
N ARG A 55 -0.42 21.73 15.82
CA ARG A 55 -1.90 21.81 15.80
C ARG A 55 -2.45 23.09 15.16
N GLY A 56 -2.09 23.34 13.90
CA GLY A 56 -2.53 24.52 13.15
C GLY A 56 -1.79 25.82 13.49
N GLY A 57 -0.77 25.76 14.35
CA GLY A 57 0.22 26.81 14.51
C GLY A 57 1.33 26.72 13.45
N ASP A 58 2.18 27.76 13.42
CA ASP A 58 3.30 27.83 12.47
C ASP A 58 4.32 26.73 12.74
N ILE A 59 4.54 25.86 11.75
CA ILE A 59 5.64 24.90 11.76
C ILE A 59 6.96 25.70 11.66
N PRO A 60 7.92 25.52 12.58
CA PRO A 60 9.21 26.21 12.50
C PRO A 60 9.95 25.83 11.21
N ASN A 61 9.99 26.76 10.27
CA ASN A 61 10.56 26.53 8.94
C ASN A 61 12.03 26.07 8.99
N GLU A 62 12.81 26.56 9.95
CA GLU A 62 14.21 26.14 10.14
C GLU A 62 14.32 24.67 10.56
N GLU A 63 13.44 24.18 11.45
CA GLU A 63 13.44 22.78 11.88
C GLU A 63 12.97 21.85 10.76
N PHE A 64 11.94 22.29 10.03
CA PHE A 64 11.37 21.56 8.90
C PHE A 64 12.40 21.39 7.77
N ILE A 65 13.03 22.48 7.33
CA ILE A 65 14.07 22.45 6.29
C ILE A 65 15.30 21.66 6.77
N ALA A 66 15.64 21.73 8.05
CA ALA A 66 16.78 20.98 8.59
C ALA A 66 16.61 19.46 8.50
N GLN A 67 15.41 18.94 8.26
CA GLN A 67 15.16 17.51 8.03
C GLN A 67 15.74 17.03 6.69
N ASP A 68 15.81 17.90 5.68
CA ASP A 68 16.22 17.54 4.32
C ASP A 68 17.64 16.97 4.26
N LYS A 69 18.52 17.40 5.17
CA LYS A 69 19.88 16.86 5.27
C LYS A 69 19.92 15.36 5.59
N TYR A 70 18.85 14.82 6.18
CA TYR A 70 18.68 13.40 6.48
C TYR A 70 17.77 12.70 5.47
N HIS A 71 17.19 13.37 4.47
CA HIS A 71 16.27 12.68 3.57
C HIS A 71 17.03 11.72 2.64
N LEU A 72 16.59 10.45 2.62
CA LEU A 72 17.09 9.38 1.74
C LEU A 72 18.59 9.13 1.83
N LYS A 73 19.18 9.29 3.02
CA LYS A 73 20.56 8.90 3.29
C LYS A 73 20.61 7.46 3.80
N PRO A 74 21.70 6.72 3.58
CA PRO A 74 21.86 5.40 4.20
C PRO A 74 21.75 5.49 5.73
N LEU A 75 20.91 4.66 6.36
CA LEU A 75 20.73 4.69 7.82
C LEU A 75 22.05 4.43 8.56
N LYS A 76 22.97 3.66 7.96
CA LYS A 76 24.31 3.40 8.51
C LYS A 76 25.16 4.66 8.71
N GLU A 77 24.89 5.73 7.96
CA GLU A 77 25.56 7.04 8.11
C GLU A 77 24.93 7.89 9.22
N HIS A 78 23.71 7.55 9.63
CA HIS A 78 22.92 8.26 10.63
C HIS A 78 22.18 7.27 11.55
N PRO A 79 22.89 6.39 12.28
CA PRO A 79 22.27 5.28 13.01
C PRO A 79 21.34 5.72 14.15
N ASP A 80 21.54 6.94 14.67
CA ASP A 80 20.72 7.53 15.73
C ASP A 80 19.48 8.25 15.19
N TRP A 81 19.30 8.31 13.86
CA TRP A 81 18.16 8.98 13.26
C TRP A 81 16.89 8.13 13.44
N PRO A 82 15.84 8.67 14.09
CA PRO A 82 14.68 7.88 14.50
C PRO A 82 13.77 7.46 13.35
N TRP A 83 13.72 8.27 12.28
CA TRP A 83 12.82 8.08 11.15
C TRP A 83 13.53 7.26 10.08
N ALA A 84 13.33 5.95 10.10
CA ALA A 84 13.92 5.03 9.14
C ALA A 84 12.84 4.30 8.34
N VAL A 85 13.09 4.08 7.06
CA VAL A 85 12.27 3.23 6.18
C VAL A 85 13.15 2.19 5.51
N SER A 86 12.59 1.03 5.18
CA SER A 86 13.33 0.08 4.34
C SER A 86 13.46 0.64 2.93
N GLN A 87 14.63 0.46 2.30
CA GLN A 87 14.83 0.87 0.91
C GLN A 87 13.80 0.18 0.00
N LYS A 88 13.45 -1.07 0.32
CA LYS A 88 12.46 -1.84 -0.45
C LYS A 88 11.05 -1.24 -0.35
N ALA A 89 10.61 -0.84 0.84
CA ALA A 89 9.33 -0.16 1.00
C ALA A 89 9.31 1.21 0.31
N TRP A 90 10.42 1.95 0.37
CA TRP A 90 10.56 3.22 -0.36
C TRP A 90 10.44 3.03 -1.87
N ASP A 91 11.07 2.00 -2.43
CA ASP A 91 10.97 1.67 -3.86
C ASP A 91 9.53 1.28 -4.25
N ILE A 92 8.81 0.58 -3.36
CA ILE A 92 7.39 0.24 -3.55
C ILE A 92 6.55 1.52 -3.53
N TYR A 93 6.69 2.36 -2.51
CA TYR A 93 6.01 3.64 -2.40
C TYR A 93 6.24 4.50 -3.66
N GLY A 94 7.49 4.70 -4.05
CA GLY A 94 7.83 5.50 -5.23
C GLY A 94 7.22 4.97 -6.52
N ARG A 95 7.12 3.64 -6.68
CA ARG A 95 6.39 3.05 -7.80
C ARG A 95 4.91 3.39 -7.76
N TYR A 96 4.25 3.24 -6.61
CA TYR A 96 2.81 3.47 -6.53
C TYR A 96 2.44 4.95 -6.61
N LEU A 97 3.30 5.84 -6.12
CA LEU A 97 3.22 7.27 -6.38
C LEU A 97 3.27 7.56 -7.90
N HIS A 98 4.22 6.95 -8.61
CA HIS A 98 4.30 7.10 -10.06
C HIS A 98 3.06 6.56 -10.78
N GLU A 99 2.51 5.42 -10.34
CA GLU A 99 1.29 4.85 -10.90
C GLU A 99 0.03 5.69 -10.61
N MET A 100 0.00 6.40 -9.49
CA MET A 100 -1.06 7.35 -9.15
C MET A 100 -1.07 8.53 -10.12
N GLN A 101 0.10 9.03 -10.53
CA GLN A 101 0.21 10.10 -11.53
C GLN A 101 -0.42 9.72 -12.88
N LYS A 102 -0.38 8.44 -13.24
CA LYS A 102 -1.02 7.92 -14.47
C LYS A 102 -2.55 7.88 -14.39
N ARG A 103 -3.14 8.09 -13.20
CA ARG A 103 -4.58 7.96 -12.91
C ARG A 103 -5.21 9.26 -12.41
N ASN A 104 -4.41 10.31 -12.23
CA ASN A 104 -4.84 11.61 -11.72
C ASN A 104 -5.34 12.50 -12.87
N GLN A 105 -6.65 12.60 -13.07
CA GLN A 105 -7.22 13.34 -14.21
C GLN A 105 -6.78 14.82 -14.26
N ASP A 106 -6.57 15.45 -13.10
CA ASP A 106 -6.15 16.86 -13.01
C ASP A 106 -4.72 17.05 -13.52
N GLN A 107 -3.81 16.11 -13.20
CA GLN A 107 -2.46 16.12 -13.75
C GLN A 107 -2.47 16.01 -15.28
N TRP A 108 -3.48 15.34 -15.83
CA TRP A 108 -3.66 15.16 -17.26
C TRP A 108 -4.50 16.26 -17.93
N GLN A 109 -4.94 17.28 -17.18
CA GLN A 109 -5.82 18.37 -17.68
C GLN A 109 -7.13 17.84 -18.31
N MET A 110 -7.66 16.77 -17.73
CA MET A 110 -8.87 16.08 -18.18
C MET A 110 -9.94 16.14 -17.08
N HIS A 111 -11.19 16.04 -17.50
CA HIS A 111 -12.31 15.80 -16.59
C HIS A 111 -13.19 14.70 -17.17
N ILE A 112 -13.08 13.51 -16.60
CA ILE A 112 -13.79 12.31 -17.08
C ILE A 112 -15.08 12.15 -16.27
N TYR A 113 -14.96 12.15 -14.95
CA TYR A 113 -16.04 12.32 -13.97
C TYR A 113 -15.42 12.61 -12.60
N GLU A 114 -16.25 13.04 -11.63
CA GLU A 114 -15.82 13.54 -10.32
C GLU A 114 -14.84 12.59 -9.61
N ASP A 115 -15.24 11.32 -9.45
CA ASP A 115 -14.51 10.35 -8.62
C ASP A 115 -13.43 9.58 -9.39
N PHE A 116 -13.12 9.95 -10.64
CA PHE A 116 -12.23 9.17 -11.51
C PHE A 116 -10.87 8.89 -10.86
N THR A 117 -10.24 9.92 -10.31
CA THR A 117 -8.95 9.79 -9.62
C THR A 117 -9.07 8.92 -8.38
N GLY A 118 -10.14 9.07 -7.59
CA GLY A 118 -10.37 8.28 -6.38
C GLY A 118 -10.49 6.79 -6.69
N TYR A 119 -11.22 6.43 -7.75
CA TYR A 119 -11.27 5.05 -8.22
C TYR A 119 -9.94 4.53 -8.77
N GLY A 120 -9.14 5.41 -9.37
CA GLY A 120 -7.77 5.09 -9.77
C GLY A 120 -6.90 4.72 -8.57
N ILE A 121 -7.04 5.43 -7.46
CA ILE A 121 -6.33 5.13 -6.20
C ILE A 121 -6.86 3.83 -5.58
N LEU A 122 -8.18 3.59 -5.58
CA LEU A 122 -8.76 2.31 -5.15
C LEU A 122 -8.15 1.13 -5.92
N GLU A 123 -8.02 1.24 -7.25
CA GLU A 123 -7.38 0.22 -8.09
C GLU A 123 -5.92 -0.05 -7.67
N LEU A 124 -5.17 0.99 -7.28
CA LEU A 124 -3.81 0.86 -6.79
C LEU A 124 -3.72 0.23 -5.40
N MET A 125 -4.62 0.60 -4.48
CA MET A 125 -4.72 -0.04 -3.17
C MET A 125 -5.01 -1.54 -3.31
N HIS A 126 -5.90 -1.88 -4.24
CA HIS A 126 -6.21 -3.26 -4.61
C HIS A 126 -5.00 -4.02 -5.19
N ASP A 127 -4.19 -3.37 -6.03
CA ASP A 127 -2.93 -3.97 -6.52
C ASP A 127 -1.91 -4.18 -5.39
N LEU A 128 -1.77 -3.22 -4.45
CA LEU A 128 -0.90 -3.36 -3.27
C LEU A 128 -1.33 -4.55 -2.41
N LEU A 129 -2.62 -4.64 -2.10
CA LEU A 129 -3.22 -5.72 -1.33
C LEU A 129 -3.07 -7.08 -2.03
N GLN A 130 -3.25 -7.14 -3.35
CA GLN A 130 -3.02 -8.37 -4.12
C GLN A 130 -1.56 -8.82 -4.01
N ARG A 131 -0.60 -7.91 -4.13
CA ARG A 131 0.83 -8.25 -3.99
C ARG A 131 1.18 -8.67 -2.56
N TYR A 132 0.62 -8.01 -1.56
CA TYR A 132 0.75 -8.42 -0.17
C TYR A 132 0.18 -9.83 0.03
N HIS A 133 -1.04 -10.09 -0.44
CA HIS A 133 -1.68 -11.39 -0.38
C HIS A 133 -0.82 -12.48 -1.04
N ASP A 134 -0.24 -12.20 -2.22
CA ASP A 134 0.58 -13.16 -2.95
C ASP A 134 1.85 -13.54 -2.17
N GLU A 135 2.48 -12.59 -1.48
CA GLU A 135 3.61 -12.85 -0.57
C GLU A 135 3.16 -13.60 0.69
N PHE A 136 2.08 -13.13 1.33
CA PHE A 136 1.54 -13.68 2.57
C PHE A 136 0.97 -15.10 2.40
N SER A 137 0.54 -15.47 1.20
CA SER A 137 0.00 -16.80 0.89
C SER A 137 1.05 -17.82 0.46
N LYS A 138 2.34 -17.44 0.39
CA LYS A 138 3.41 -18.41 0.06
C LYS A 138 3.54 -19.47 1.14
N LYS A 139 3.80 -20.72 0.70
CA LYS A 139 4.11 -21.85 1.61
C LYS A 139 5.36 -21.58 2.46
N LYS A 140 6.38 -20.99 1.84
CA LYS A 140 7.59 -20.53 2.53
C LYS A 140 7.55 -19.00 2.54
N LYS A 141 7.02 -18.44 3.63
CA LYS A 141 6.92 -17.00 3.84
C LYS A 141 8.30 -16.42 4.14
N ASP A 142 8.61 -15.28 3.53
CA ASP A 142 9.69 -14.40 3.97
C ASP A 142 9.04 -13.25 4.75
N PRO A 143 9.17 -13.23 6.10
CA PRO A 143 8.55 -12.19 6.91
C PRO A 143 9.00 -10.78 6.56
N SER A 144 10.26 -10.61 6.12
CA SER A 144 10.78 -9.29 5.74
C SER A 144 10.14 -8.82 4.44
N ALA A 145 10.00 -9.71 3.45
CA ALA A 145 9.34 -9.38 2.19
C ALA A 145 7.87 -8.99 2.39
N ILE A 146 7.15 -9.71 3.26
CA ILE A 146 5.76 -9.39 3.64
C ILE A 146 5.69 -8.04 4.35
N PHE A 147 6.56 -7.82 5.34
CA PHE A 147 6.63 -6.56 6.06
C PHE A 147 6.95 -5.37 5.14
N PHE A 148 7.89 -5.47 4.21
CA PHE A 148 8.22 -4.37 3.30
C PHE A 148 7.09 -4.04 2.32
N ARG A 149 6.24 -5.01 1.96
CA ARG A 149 5.02 -4.76 1.17
C ARG A 149 4.01 -3.96 1.98
N LEU A 150 3.79 -4.36 3.23
CA LEU A 150 2.92 -3.64 4.16
C LEU A 150 3.46 -2.22 4.41
N GLU A 151 4.75 -2.08 4.72
CA GLU A 151 5.41 -0.79 4.96
C GLU A 151 5.28 0.13 3.75
N GLY A 152 5.51 -0.36 2.52
CA GLY A 152 5.33 0.44 1.31
C GLY A 152 3.88 0.92 1.11
N MET A 153 2.90 0.08 1.46
CA MET A 153 1.48 0.46 1.45
C MET A 153 1.18 1.51 2.52
N VAL A 154 1.72 1.37 3.74
CA VAL A 154 1.56 2.37 4.80
C VAL A 154 2.17 3.72 4.43
N LEU A 155 3.36 3.72 3.81
CA LEU A 155 3.98 4.95 3.30
C LEU A 155 3.11 5.61 2.24
N PHE A 156 2.58 4.85 1.28
CA PHE A 156 1.68 5.36 0.25
C PHE A 156 0.44 6.02 0.85
N MET A 157 -0.20 5.41 1.84
CA MET A 157 -1.40 5.97 2.49
C MET A 157 -1.12 7.21 3.35
N THR A 158 0.08 7.34 3.93
CA THR A 158 0.39 8.36 4.95
C THR A 158 1.26 9.51 4.45
N ILE A 159 1.86 9.38 3.27
CA ILE A 159 2.59 10.49 2.64
C ILE A 159 1.67 11.24 1.66
N GLU A 160 0.78 10.52 0.96
CA GLU A 160 -0.10 11.08 -0.07
C GLU A 160 -1.50 11.46 0.49
N GLU A 161 -1.56 12.01 1.71
CA GLU A 161 -2.84 12.24 2.43
C GLU A 161 -3.88 13.01 1.61
N PHE A 162 -3.46 14.04 0.87
CA PHE A 162 -4.35 14.84 0.02
C PHE A 162 -5.00 14.02 -1.09
N ASP A 163 -4.24 13.14 -1.77
CA ASP A 163 -4.81 12.29 -2.82
C ASP A 163 -5.63 11.14 -2.19
N MET A 164 -5.26 10.67 -1.00
CA MET A 164 -6.04 9.66 -0.27
C MET A 164 -7.44 10.15 0.11
N GLU A 165 -7.66 11.45 0.31
CA GLU A 165 -9.01 12.01 0.48
C GLU A 165 -9.91 11.71 -0.72
N ARG A 166 -9.37 11.69 -1.95
CA ARG A 166 -10.15 11.38 -3.16
C ARG A 166 -10.62 9.93 -3.18
N TYR A 167 -9.77 9.01 -2.70
CA TYR A 167 -10.13 7.60 -2.52
C TYR A 167 -11.24 7.43 -1.48
N LEU A 168 -11.18 8.16 -0.37
CA LEU A 168 -12.18 8.06 0.70
C LEU A 168 -13.56 8.60 0.28
N ASN A 169 -13.61 9.51 -0.70
CA ASN A 169 -14.83 10.20 -1.11
C ASN A 169 -15.49 9.66 -2.41
N ILE A 170 -15.09 8.49 -2.90
CA ILE A 170 -15.75 7.88 -4.07
C ILE A 170 -17.19 7.42 -3.77
N ASP A 171 -18.02 7.32 -4.80
CA ASP A 171 -19.42 6.85 -4.68
C ASP A 171 -19.61 5.34 -4.40
N ASP A 172 -18.52 4.59 -4.17
CA ASP A 172 -18.51 3.19 -3.72
C ASP A 172 -17.94 3.05 -2.30
N GLY A 173 -18.67 3.60 -1.34
CA GLY A 173 -18.29 3.60 0.08
C GLY A 173 -18.17 2.21 0.70
N GLU A 174 -18.98 1.23 0.26
CA GLU A 174 -18.90 -0.15 0.76
C GLU A 174 -17.54 -0.79 0.38
N CYS A 175 -17.07 -0.59 -0.85
CA CYS A 175 -15.76 -1.08 -1.28
C CYS A 175 -14.61 -0.39 -0.52
N VAL A 176 -14.71 0.92 -0.24
CA VAL A 176 -13.74 1.65 0.58
C VAL A 176 -13.70 1.08 2.00
N GLN A 177 -14.86 0.90 2.63
CA GLN A 177 -15.01 0.36 3.98
C GLN A 177 -14.37 -1.03 4.10
N MET A 178 -14.68 -1.92 3.16
CA MET A 178 -14.13 -3.26 3.13
C MET A 178 -12.61 -3.26 2.87
N THR A 179 -12.14 -2.39 1.96
CA THR A 179 -10.71 -2.23 1.65
C THR A 179 -9.92 -1.74 2.88
N ASN A 180 -10.45 -0.77 3.62
CA ASN A 180 -9.82 -0.25 4.84
C ASN A 180 -9.80 -1.28 5.98
N THR A 181 -10.89 -2.03 6.19
CA THR A 181 -10.90 -3.16 7.13
C THR A 181 -9.85 -4.21 6.76
N LEU A 182 -9.71 -4.51 5.47
CA LEU A 182 -8.73 -5.46 4.97
C LEU A 182 -7.29 -5.01 5.20
N ILE A 183 -7.02 -3.71 5.11
CA ILE A 183 -5.72 -3.12 5.43
C ILE A 183 -5.38 -3.30 6.91
N ILE A 184 -6.35 -3.13 7.82
CA ILE A 184 -6.16 -3.42 9.26
C ILE A 184 -5.78 -4.88 9.45
N LYS A 185 -6.56 -5.80 8.88
CA LYS A 185 -6.30 -7.24 9.01
C LYS A 185 -4.95 -7.62 8.41
N ALA A 186 -4.53 -7.02 7.30
CA ALA A 186 -3.20 -7.21 6.73
C ALA A 186 -2.09 -6.76 7.70
N PHE A 187 -2.27 -5.61 8.36
CA PHE A 187 -1.33 -5.10 9.34
C PHE A 187 -1.21 -6.04 10.54
N LEU A 188 -2.34 -6.43 11.13
CA LEU A 188 -2.38 -7.33 12.29
C LEU A 188 -1.85 -8.74 11.96
N ALA A 189 -2.17 -9.28 10.79
CA ALA A 189 -1.63 -10.56 10.32
C ALA A 189 -0.10 -10.50 10.12
N THR A 190 0.44 -9.35 9.69
CA THR A 190 1.89 -9.16 9.61
C THR A 190 2.52 -9.07 10.99
N LEU A 191 1.91 -8.36 11.95
CA LEU A 191 2.39 -8.31 13.33
C LEU A 191 2.46 -9.72 13.94
N HIS A 192 1.39 -10.51 13.76
CA HIS A 192 1.37 -11.89 14.22
C HIS A 192 2.49 -12.73 13.62
N LEU A 193 2.70 -12.63 12.30
CA LEU A 193 3.79 -13.33 11.64
C LEU A 193 5.16 -12.92 12.18
N LEU A 194 5.39 -11.62 12.40
CA LEU A 194 6.66 -11.11 12.94
C LEU A 194 6.86 -11.55 14.40
N HIS A 195 5.80 -11.56 15.21
CA HIS A 195 5.79 -12.07 16.57
C HIS A 195 6.17 -13.56 16.59
N GLN A 196 5.51 -14.39 15.79
CA GLN A 196 5.82 -15.83 15.68
C GLN A 196 7.25 -16.13 15.22
N LYS A 197 7.91 -15.16 14.59
CA LYS A 197 9.30 -15.25 14.12
C LYS A 197 10.29 -14.51 15.00
N ASP A 198 9.84 -13.94 16.11
CA ASP A 198 10.68 -13.22 17.08
C ASP A 198 11.47 -12.07 16.41
N LEU A 199 10.79 -11.34 15.52
CA LEU A 199 11.34 -10.25 14.71
C LEU A 199 10.92 -8.84 15.18
N ILE A 200 9.95 -8.73 16.08
CA ILE A 200 9.56 -7.47 16.70
C ILE A 200 10.58 -7.18 17.81
N LYS A 201 11.66 -6.45 17.51
CA LYS A 201 12.71 -6.13 18.49
C LYS A 201 13.28 -4.74 18.24
N SER A 202 13.62 -4.03 19.31
CA SER A 202 14.23 -2.70 19.23
C SER A 202 15.59 -2.70 18.51
N ASP A 203 16.39 -3.74 18.74
CA ASP A 203 17.68 -3.97 18.06
C ASP A 203 17.56 -4.96 16.88
N GLY A 204 16.34 -5.34 16.51
CA GLY A 204 16.02 -6.35 15.50
C GLY A 204 16.43 -5.97 14.07
N PRO A 205 16.26 -6.90 13.12
CA PRO A 205 16.64 -6.69 11.73
C PRO A 205 15.74 -5.68 11.00
N LEU A 206 14.52 -5.43 11.48
CA LEU A 206 13.55 -4.52 10.88
C LEU A 206 13.67 -3.11 11.46
N LYS A 207 14.69 -2.36 11.04
CA LYS A 207 15.01 -1.03 11.60
C LYS A 207 13.89 0.01 11.37
N SER A 208 13.05 -0.19 10.37
CA SER A 208 11.92 0.70 10.06
C SER A 208 10.61 0.33 10.74
N PHE A 209 10.58 -0.71 11.58
CA PHE A 209 9.34 -1.19 12.19
C PHE A 209 8.62 -0.12 13.01
N ARG A 210 9.35 0.65 13.84
CA ARG A 210 8.78 1.74 14.64
C ARG A 210 8.07 2.81 13.80
N MET A 211 8.70 3.19 12.68
CA MET A 211 8.14 4.15 11.74
C MET A 211 6.84 3.62 11.12
N CYS A 212 6.86 2.37 10.63
CA CYS A 212 5.69 1.72 10.05
C CYS A 212 4.50 1.66 11.04
N VAL A 213 4.74 1.23 12.28
CA VAL A 213 3.71 1.18 13.33
C VAL A 213 3.17 2.58 13.64
N THR A 214 4.05 3.56 13.81
CA THR A 214 3.63 4.94 14.13
C THR A 214 2.79 5.54 13.00
N SER A 215 3.23 5.42 11.75
CA SER A 215 2.46 5.88 10.58
C SER A 215 1.10 5.21 10.50
N PHE A 216 1.03 3.90 10.77
CA PHE A 216 -0.24 3.17 10.72
C PHE A 216 -1.21 3.61 11.82
N LEU A 217 -0.72 3.80 13.05
CA LEU A 217 -1.53 4.35 14.14
C LEU A 217 -2.03 5.77 13.84
N HIS A 218 -1.21 6.58 13.15
CA HIS A 218 -1.63 7.90 12.70
C HIS A 218 -2.78 7.81 11.69
N TRP A 219 -2.66 6.94 10.68
CA TRP A 219 -3.74 6.68 9.71
C TRP A 219 -5.04 6.23 10.39
N LEU A 220 -4.96 5.30 11.36
CA LEU A 220 -6.12 4.85 12.14
C LEU A 220 -6.79 5.98 12.93
N GLU A 221 -6.01 6.93 13.44
CA GLU A 221 -6.50 8.08 14.20
C GLU A 221 -7.20 9.10 13.30
N GLN A 222 -6.67 9.35 12.09
CA GLN A 222 -7.25 10.33 11.15
C GLN A 222 -8.48 9.78 10.39
N THR A 223 -8.58 8.46 10.25
CA THR A 223 -9.67 7.85 9.48
C THR A 223 -10.88 7.61 10.37
N ASP A 224 -12.02 8.23 10.02
CA ASP A 224 -13.27 8.11 10.76
C ASP A 224 -13.76 6.65 10.81
N THR A 225 -14.10 6.19 12.02
CA THR A 225 -14.47 4.80 12.28
C THR A 225 -15.78 4.42 11.60
N GLU A 226 -16.81 5.26 11.73
CA GLU A 226 -18.17 4.92 11.31
C GLU A 226 -18.36 5.04 9.80
N THR A 227 -17.56 5.90 9.17
CA THR A 227 -17.70 6.22 7.75
C THR A 227 -16.88 5.27 6.87
N PHE A 228 -15.67 4.91 7.30
CA PHE A 228 -14.68 4.33 6.40
C PHE A 228 -14.24 2.89 6.74
N PHE A 229 -14.95 2.21 7.65
CA PHE A 229 -14.67 0.82 7.99
C PHE A 229 -15.93 -0.02 8.04
N GLU A 230 -15.86 -1.21 7.45
CA GLU A 230 -16.94 -2.20 7.50
C GLU A 230 -17.03 -2.83 8.90
N ASP A 231 -15.88 -3.16 9.49
CA ASP A 231 -15.76 -3.67 10.85
C ASP A 231 -15.25 -2.59 11.78
N THR A 232 -16.20 -1.84 12.36
CA THR A 232 -15.89 -0.74 13.27
C THR A 232 -15.21 -1.19 14.56
N ASP A 233 -15.49 -2.42 15.03
CA ASP A 233 -14.89 -2.95 16.26
C ASP A 233 -13.44 -3.34 16.01
N GLU A 234 -13.13 -3.99 14.88
CA GLU A 234 -11.76 -4.25 14.45
C GLU A 234 -10.94 -2.95 14.41
N LYS A 235 -11.51 -1.86 13.86
CA LYS A 235 -10.87 -0.54 13.86
C LYS A 235 -10.63 -0.01 15.28
N ARG A 236 -11.63 -0.07 16.17
CA ARG A 236 -11.51 0.41 17.55
C ARG A 236 -10.48 -0.38 18.37
N HIS A 237 -10.37 -1.68 18.13
CA HIS A 237 -9.45 -2.56 18.85
C HIS A 237 -8.02 -2.54 18.31
N ALA A 238 -7.83 -2.24 17.02
CA ALA A 238 -6.52 -2.32 16.35
C ALA A 238 -5.39 -1.56 17.08
N PRO A 239 -5.56 -0.31 17.57
CA PRO A 239 -4.50 0.39 18.30
C PRO A 239 -4.03 -0.35 19.56
N ALA A 240 -4.96 -0.92 20.35
CA ALA A 240 -4.63 -1.68 21.55
C ALA A 240 -3.93 -3.00 21.20
N ILE A 241 -4.40 -3.71 20.17
CA ILE A 241 -3.78 -4.96 19.68
C ILE A 241 -2.33 -4.71 19.21
N ILE A 242 -2.11 -3.64 18.45
CA ILE A 242 -0.77 -3.24 17.98
C ILE A 242 0.16 -2.97 19.18
N ALA A 243 -0.35 -2.26 20.19
CA ALA A 243 0.41 -1.97 21.41
C ALA A 243 0.76 -3.25 22.17
N GLU A 244 -0.16 -4.21 22.30
CA GLU A 244 0.12 -5.49 22.97
C GLU A 244 1.21 -6.30 22.26
N TYR A 245 1.22 -6.34 20.92
CA TYR A 245 2.34 -6.96 20.18
C TYR A 245 3.67 -6.26 20.44
N CYS A 246 3.70 -4.93 20.55
CA CYS A 246 4.93 -4.21 20.86
C CYS A 246 5.37 -4.40 22.32
N ASN A 247 4.42 -4.39 23.26
CA ASN A 247 4.65 -4.58 24.69
C ASN A 247 5.19 -5.98 25.00
N ALA A 248 4.67 -7.01 24.32
CA ALA A 248 5.15 -8.40 24.45
C ALA A 248 6.64 -8.56 24.08
N HIS A 249 7.23 -7.56 23.42
CA HIS A 249 8.61 -7.54 22.95
C HIS A 249 9.43 -6.37 23.49
N ASP A 250 8.95 -5.68 24.54
CA ASP A 250 9.59 -4.50 25.15
C ASP A 250 9.96 -3.41 24.11
N LEU A 251 9.16 -3.27 23.04
CA LEU A 251 9.42 -2.33 21.97
C LEU A 251 8.71 -1.00 22.23
N ASP A 252 9.49 0.06 22.39
CA ASP A 252 8.98 1.43 22.29
C ASP A 252 8.66 1.76 20.82
N TYR A 253 7.40 1.62 20.41
CA TYR A 253 6.95 1.96 19.07
C TYR A 253 6.59 3.45 18.91
N LYS A 254 6.55 4.23 19.99
CA LYS A 254 6.02 5.59 20.00
C LYS A 254 7.04 6.57 19.40
N LEU A 255 6.98 6.80 18.10
CA LEU A 255 7.91 7.71 17.42
C LEU A 255 7.36 9.14 17.29
N ALA A 256 6.07 9.25 16.99
CA ALA A 256 5.39 10.52 16.74
C ALA A 256 4.87 11.18 18.01
N TYR A 257 4.68 12.49 17.92
CA TYR A 257 4.15 13.33 18.98
C TYR A 257 2.74 12.90 19.37
N LYS A 258 2.61 12.47 20.63
CA LYS A 258 1.34 12.03 21.26
C LYS A 258 0.59 10.99 20.44
N ILE A 259 1.31 10.04 19.83
CA ILE A 259 0.71 8.93 19.09
C ILE A 259 -0.03 7.94 19.98
N ASP A 260 0.27 7.94 21.28
CA ASP A 260 -0.30 7.05 22.27
C ASP A 260 -1.71 7.42 22.70
N ASN A 261 -2.20 8.64 22.44
CA ASN A 261 -3.58 9.01 22.76
C ASN A 261 -4.59 8.04 22.15
N SER A 262 -4.36 7.58 20.91
CA SER A 262 -5.27 6.64 20.23
C SER A 262 -5.25 5.26 20.89
N VAL A 263 -4.07 4.83 21.37
CA VAL A 263 -3.88 3.57 22.07
C VAL A 263 -4.49 3.60 23.48
N GLU A 264 -4.29 4.68 24.23
CA GLU A 264 -4.84 4.84 25.58
C GLU A 264 -6.37 4.82 25.61
N SER A 265 -7.01 5.26 24.51
CA SER A 265 -8.47 5.23 24.35
C SER A 265 -9.02 3.93 23.76
N ALA A 266 -8.16 3.06 23.22
CA ALA A 266 -8.58 1.84 22.55
C ALA A 266 -8.85 0.72 23.57
N GLU A 267 -9.93 -0.01 23.34
CA GLU A 267 -10.27 -1.19 24.14
C GLU A 267 -9.62 -2.43 23.54
N LEU A 268 -9.15 -3.33 24.38
CA LEU A 268 -8.63 -4.63 23.96
C LEU A 268 -9.78 -5.65 24.02
N PRO A 269 -9.94 -6.53 23.00
CA PRO A 269 -10.91 -7.62 23.10
C PRO A 269 -10.67 -8.48 24.34
N ALA A 270 -11.73 -8.86 25.04
CA ALA A 270 -11.63 -9.52 26.34
C ALA A 270 -10.87 -10.86 26.31
N ASP A 271 -10.88 -11.53 25.17
CA ASP A 271 -10.23 -12.82 24.90
C ASP A 271 -8.92 -12.69 24.10
N PHE A 272 -8.44 -11.46 23.89
CA PHE A 272 -7.23 -11.23 23.14
C PHE A 272 -5.98 -11.81 23.83
N THR A 273 -5.12 -12.42 23.02
CA THR A 273 -3.74 -12.76 23.37
C THR A 273 -2.86 -12.58 22.15
N VAL A 274 -1.57 -12.29 22.34
CA VAL A 274 -0.59 -12.23 21.24
C VAL A 274 -0.23 -13.61 20.70
N ASP A 275 -0.40 -14.66 21.52
CA ASP A 275 -0.06 -16.06 21.21
C ASP A 275 -1.20 -16.79 20.47
N GLN A 276 -1.91 -16.12 19.56
CA GLN A 276 -3.03 -16.73 18.83
C GLN A 276 -2.58 -17.90 17.96
N GLU A 277 -3.41 -18.94 17.87
CA GLU A 277 -3.13 -20.09 17.02
C GLU A 277 -3.36 -19.77 15.54
N GLY A 278 -2.60 -20.45 14.67
CA GLY A 278 -2.74 -20.34 13.22
C GLY A 278 -1.83 -19.29 12.57
N GLU A 279 -1.90 -19.23 11.24
CA GLU A 279 -1.07 -18.32 10.42
C GLU A 279 -1.76 -16.98 10.11
N ASP A 280 -3.06 -16.89 10.28
CA ASP A 280 -3.90 -15.74 9.93
C ASP A 280 -5.10 -15.63 10.89
N PRO A 281 -4.85 -15.36 12.18
CA PRO A 281 -5.92 -15.30 13.19
C PRO A 281 -6.89 -14.14 12.98
N TYR A 282 -6.48 -13.11 12.23
CA TYR A 282 -7.29 -11.91 11.95
C TYR A 282 -8.20 -12.06 10.72
N GLY A 283 -8.11 -13.19 10.00
CA GLY A 283 -8.97 -13.49 8.86
C GLY A 283 -8.68 -12.62 7.63
N PHE A 284 -7.43 -12.18 7.43
CA PHE A 284 -7.05 -11.39 6.27
C PHE A 284 -7.37 -12.11 4.95
N LYS A 285 -7.01 -13.39 4.83
CA LYS A 285 -7.20 -14.18 3.60
C LYS A 285 -8.67 -14.37 3.25
N ASP A 286 -9.51 -14.56 4.26
CA ASP A 286 -10.94 -14.76 4.06
C ASP A 286 -11.60 -13.46 3.59
N LEU A 287 -11.32 -12.33 4.24
CA LEU A 287 -11.82 -11.03 3.78
C LEU A 287 -11.25 -10.62 2.42
N PHE A 288 -9.97 -10.92 2.14
CA PHE A 288 -9.37 -10.68 0.83
C PHE A 288 -10.11 -11.46 -0.28
N LYS A 289 -10.45 -12.73 0.00
CA LYS A 289 -11.22 -13.56 -0.92
C LYS A 289 -12.61 -12.98 -1.14
N GLU A 290 -13.27 -12.55 -0.08
CA GLU A 290 -14.59 -11.93 -0.14
C GLU A 290 -14.57 -10.65 -0.99
N LEU A 291 -13.62 -9.74 -0.75
CA LEU A 291 -13.48 -8.50 -1.51
C LEU A 291 -13.31 -8.79 -3.01
N ARG A 292 -12.52 -9.82 -3.33
CA ARG A 292 -12.31 -10.25 -4.72
C ARG A 292 -13.57 -10.86 -5.36
N GLU A 293 -14.44 -11.51 -4.57
CA GLU A 293 -15.67 -12.16 -5.04
C GLU A 293 -16.84 -11.17 -5.15
N ASN A 294 -16.90 -10.17 -4.27
CA ASN A 294 -18.00 -9.23 -4.10
C ASN A 294 -17.82 -7.89 -4.82
N GLN A 295 -16.83 -7.72 -5.70
CA GLN A 295 -16.68 -6.46 -6.44
C GLN A 295 -17.95 -6.11 -7.22
N HIS A 296 -18.70 -5.14 -6.71
CA HIS A 296 -19.88 -4.57 -7.32
C HIS A 296 -19.45 -3.42 -8.24
N GLY A 297 -19.87 -3.49 -9.50
CA GLY A 297 -19.59 -2.46 -10.50
C GLY A 297 -20.20 -2.85 -11.83
N GLU A 298 -20.94 -1.94 -12.46
CA GLU A 298 -21.49 -2.13 -13.79
C GLU A 298 -20.35 -2.31 -14.80
N GLY A 299 -20.02 -3.57 -15.11
CA GLY A 299 -19.06 -3.91 -16.16
C GLY A 299 -17.84 -4.69 -15.66
N SER A 300 -18.03 -5.98 -15.43
CA SER A 300 -16.99 -7.01 -15.65
C SER A 300 -15.67 -6.95 -14.86
N ARG A 301 -15.55 -6.18 -13.78
CA ARG A 301 -14.36 -6.28 -12.91
C ARG A 301 -14.41 -7.57 -12.09
N LYS A 302 -13.95 -8.66 -12.69
CA LYS A 302 -13.78 -9.97 -12.03
C LYS A 302 -12.40 -10.10 -11.34
N LYS A 303 -11.59 -9.04 -11.32
CA LYS A 303 -10.21 -9.06 -10.83
C LYS A 303 -9.96 -7.82 -9.98
N LEU A 304 -9.42 -8.05 -8.78
CA LEU A 304 -8.92 -7.02 -7.88
C LEU A 304 -7.74 -6.29 -8.55
N GLY A 305 -7.77 -4.96 -8.57
CA GLY A 305 -6.72 -4.12 -9.16
C GLY A 305 -6.68 -4.14 -10.69
N GLY A 306 -5.60 -3.61 -11.27
CA GLY A 306 -5.42 -3.57 -12.72
C GLY A 306 -4.94 -2.23 -13.25
N SER A 307 -5.47 -1.83 -14.41
CA SER A 307 -5.03 -0.62 -15.11
C SER A 307 -6.15 0.02 -15.92
N HIS A 308 -7.37 -0.08 -15.44
CA HIS A 308 -8.53 0.50 -16.09
C HIS A 308 -8.46 2.04 -16.09
N TYR A 309 -7.99 2.59 -14.96
CA TYR A 309 -7.87 4.03 -14.73
C TYR A 309 -6.55 4.63 -15.24
N ASP A 310 -5.65 3.80 -15.77
CA ASP A 310 -4.37 4.24 -16.32
C ASP A 310 -4.59 4.98 -17.66
N LEU A 311 -4.50 6.31 -17.61
CA LEU A 311 -4.72 7.22 -18.73
C LEU A 311 -3.65 7.06 -19.82
N THR A 312 -2.47 6.51 -19.48
CA THR A 312 -1.42 6.20 -20.47
C THR A 312 -1.85 5.07 -21.41
N LYS A 313 -2.76 4.19 -20.96
CA LYS A 313 -3.28 3.06 -21.75
C LYS A 313 -4.49 3.43 -22.60
N TRP A 314 -5.05 4.62 -22.42
CA TRP A 314 -6.17 5.09 -23.21
C TRP A 314 -5.76 5.39 -24.65
N SER A 315 -6.72 5.34 -25.58
CA SER A 315 -6.47 5.83 -26.93
C SER A 315 -6.37 7.35 -26.93
N LYS A 316 -5.62 7.92 -27.89
CA LYS A 316 -5.58 9.37 -28.12
C LYS A 316 -6.96 10.00 -28.23
N ARG A 317 -7.88 9.31 -28.91
CA ARG A 317 -9.25 9.76 -29.05
C ARG A 317 -9.97 9.88 -27.71
N GLN A 318 -9.89 8.85 -26.87
CA GLN A 318 -10.53 8.88 -25.54
C GLN A 318 -9.99 10.03 -24.70
N ARG A 319 -8.66 10.23 -24.68
CA ARG A 319 -8.08 11.34 -23.92
C ARG A 319 -8.58 12.70 -24.42
N LEU A 320 -8.58 12.91 -25.73
CA LEU A 320 -9.05 14.17 -26.33
C LEU A 320 -10.54 14.43 -26.11
N ASP A 321 -11.37 13.38 -26.04
CA ASP A 321 -12.81 13.51 -25.83
C ASP A 321 -13.13 14.04 -24.41
N ASP A 322 -12.26 13.78 -23.42
CA ASP A 322 -12.42 14.18 -22.01
C ASP A 322 -11.50 15.35 -21.58
N MET A 323 -10.83 16.02 -22.54
CA MET A 323 -10.01 17.21 -22.26
C MET A 323 -10.86 18.45 -22.01
N LEU A 324 -10.38 19.32 -21.11
CA LEU A 324 -10.97 20.65 -20.89
C LEU A 324 -10.81 21.57 -22.11
N ASP A 325 -9.64 21.53 -22.77
CA ASP A 325 -9.37 22.22 -24.04
C ASP A 325 -8.63 21.30 -25.04
N PRO A 326 -9.35 20.63 -25.94
CA PRO A 326 -8.75 19.74 -26.94
C PRO A 326 -7.80 20.45 -27.93
N SER A 327 -7.79 21.79 -27.98
CA SER A 327 -6.91 22.55 -28.88
C SER A 327 -5.44 22.56 -28.43
N GLU A 328 -5.17 22.24 -27.16
CA GLU A 328 -3.82 22.17 -26.59
C GLU A 328 -3.05 20.90 -27.03
N GLY A 329 -3.75 19.93 -27.61
CA GLY A 329 -3.17 18.66 -28.08
C GLY A 329 -3.32 17.52 -27.07
N ASP A 330 -2.99 16.29 -27.48
CA ASP A 330 -3.15 15.12 -26.61
C ASP A 330 -2.20 15.23 -25.39
N PRO A 331 -2.71 15.13 -24.14
CA PRO A 331 -1.89 15.26 -22.94
C PRO A 331 -0.78 14.20 -22.88
N MET A 332 -0.94 13.04 -23.54
CA MET A 332 0.14 12.05 -23.63
C MET A 332 1.33 12.51 -24.48
N ASP A 333 1.08 13.37 -25.47
CA ASP A 333 2.16 13.96 -26.29
C ASP A 333 2.94 15.00 -25.47
N ILE A 334 2.27 15.68 -24.52
CA ILE A 334 2.82 16.76 -23.67
C ILE A 334 3.51 16.20 -22.41
N LEU A 335 2.80 15.39 -21.64
CA LEU A 335 3.21 14.90 -20.32
C LEU A 335 3.90 13.53 -20.38
N GLY A 336 3.56 12.72 -21.38
CA GLY A 336 4.10 11.37 -21.55
C GLY A 336 5.63 11.29 -21.58
N PRO A 337 6.38 12.23 -22.18
CA PRO A 337 7.84 12.23 -22.12
C PRO A 337 8.39 12.33 -20.69
N GLN A 338 7.80 13.18 -19.85
CA GLN A 338 8.22 13.38 -18.46
C GLN A 338 7.89 12.15 -17.61
N LEU A 339 6.68 11.60 -17.77
CA LEU A 339 6.27 10.35 -17.11
C LEU A 339 7.19 9.18 -17.48
N ARG A 340 7.57 9.04 -18.76
CA ARG A 340 8.51 7.97 -19.18
C ARG A 340 9.91 8.15 -18.62
N GLU A 341 10.32 9.38 -18.30
CA GLU A 341 11.62 9.61 -17.67
C GLU A 341 11.57 9.24 -16.19
N SER A 342 10.56 9.70 -15.46
CA SER A 342 10.38 9.34 -14.04
C SER A 342 10.15 7.84 -13.82
N GLU A 343 9.52 7.16 -14.78
CA GLU A 343 9.35 5.69 -14.75
C GLU A 343 10.69 4.94 -14.70
N LYS A 344 11.76 5.49 -15.29
CA LYS A 344 13.10 4.87 -15.27
C LYS A 344 13.75 4.92 -13.90
N GLU A 345 13.32 5.84 -13.04
CA GLU A 345 13.82 5.99 -11.67
C GLU A 345 13.16 4.98 -10.72
N CYS A 346 12.01 4.42 -11.12
CA CYS A 346 11.28 3.43 -10.33
C CYS A 346 11.97 2.06 -10.35
N LYS A 347 12.50 1.64 -9.19
CA LYS A 347 13.20 0.35 -9.05
C LYS A 347 12.26 -0.85 -8.87
N GLU A 348 11.08 -0.63 -8.29
CA GLU A 348 10.09 -1.68 -8.13
C GLU A 348 9.34 -1.92 -9.45
N PRO A 349 9.19 -3.17 -9.94
CA PRO A 349 8.40 -3.45 -11.13
C PRO A 349 6.91 -3.30 -10.84
N TYR A 350 6.15 -2.76 -11.80
CA TYR A 350 4.68 -2.76 -11.80
C TYR A 350 4.17 -3.81 -12.80
N PRO A 351 3.06 -4.52 -12.51
CA PRO A 351 2.67 -5.73 -13.24
C PRO A 351 1.96 -5.48 -14.57
#